data_AF-U6RU01-F1
#
_entry.id   AF-U6RU01-F1
#
_cell.length_a   1.000
_cell.length_b   1.000
_cell.length_c   1.000
_cell.angle_alpha   90.00
_cell.angle_beta   90.00
_cell.angle_gamma   90.00
#
_symmetry.space_group_name_H-M   'P 1'
#
loop_
_entity.id
_entity.type
_entity.pdbx_description
1 polymer ?
#
loop_
_entity_poly.entity_id
_entity_poly.type
_entity_poly.pdbx_seq_one_letter_code
_entity_poly.pdbx_strand_id
1 'polypeptide(L)'
;MKTSHWFTLIIAVLLAIMFLVEYNLPKKFVWNPTFSQNDYQPFGCAIFDDVVADSWPKDYYCNDWTFYNFANDTTGEPLAILAVAQNFRFTKTDRKAIMSLAERGNKVILAATAFSLSDTLGYDMTYTWFRPSELKKAVSEFNRRDTLYWLPDSVCSYPEAKFGFYSHLCNVYFTKYDSLSIPLVRRECSAASRTGDSITLSLNDEIRKALKDSLPQSQDSARLAVNLPCGPVAIRRPVGKGEIILISTPLLFTNYGMLDGNNAAYIFRLLSLAKDLPLYRTEAYTKAEYEQQSPFRYFLSQTALRWGLYLTMFTILLFMIFTARRRQRPIPVIRQPENKTLEFTELIGTLYFQKKEHGDLVRKKFTYFAEALRREIQIDVEDDSNDTLLCRKIAGKTGLEEAKIAKLFARLRPIVRGEREAWEQEMKDYIDGMNEILNRI
;
A
#
# COMPACT_ATOMS: atom_id res chain seq x y z
N MET A 1 30.32 -10.35 -6.71
CA MET A 1 29.13 -9.79 -6.05
C MET A 1 28.22 -9.14 -7.09
N LYS A 2 27.11 -9.78 -7.50
CA LYS A 2 26.10 -9.18 -8.41
C LYS A 2 24.63 -9.57 -8.09
N THR A 3 24.38 -10.42 -7.10
CA THR A 3 23.08 -11.11 -6.93
C THR A 3 22.07 -10.43 -5.99
N SER A 4 22.45 -9.39 -5.24
CA SER A 4 21.55 -8.74 -4.26
C SER A 4 20.67 -7.64 -4.85
N HIS A 5 21.18 -6.81 -5.78
CA HIS A 5 20.41 -5.73 -6.41
C HIS A 5 19.32 -6.25 -7.34
N TRP A 6 19.54 -7.41 -7.97
CA TRP A 6 18.55 -8.02 -8.84
C TRP A 6 17.33 -8.50 -8.03
N PHE A 7 17.55 -9.02 -6.82
CA PHE A 7 16.45 -9.47 -5.98
C PHE A 7 15.58 -8.31 -5.49
N THR A 8 16.19 -7.21 -5.05
CA THR A 8 15.44 -5.99 -4.68
C THR A 8 14.69 -5.39 -5.86
N LEU A 9 15.27 -5.46 -7.06
CA LEU A 9 14.65 -4.97 -8.29
C LEU A 9 13.45 -5.84 -8.68
N ILE A 10 13.55 -7.17 -8.56
CA ILE A 10 12.44 -8.09 -8.81
C ILE A 10 11.27 -7.83 -7.85
N ILE A 11 11.53 -7.62 -6.56
CA ILE A 11 10.49 -7.29 -5.58
C ILE A 11 9.82 -5.95 -5.90
N ALA A 12 10.61 -4.92 -6.26
CA ALA A 12 10.08 -3.62 -6.63
C ALA A 12 9.22 -3.69 -7.90
N VAL A 13 9.63 -4.46 -8.90
CA VAL A 13 8.86 -4.70 -10.13
C VAL A 13 7.57 -5.46 -9.83
N LEU A 14 7.61 -6.48 -8.97
CA LEU A 14 6.42 -7.23 -8.58
C LEU A 14 5.41 -6.35 -7.81
N LEU A 15 5.88 -5.49 -6.91
CA LEU A 15 5.05 -4.49 -6.23
C LEU A 15 4.44 -3.50 -7.22
N ALA A 16 5.22 -2.98 -8.17
CA ALA A 16 4.73 -2.07 -9.19
C ALA A 16 3.65 -2.73 -10.08
N ILE A 17 3.85 -3.99 -10.47
CA ILE A 17 2.84 -4.77 -11.22
C ILE A 17 1.59 -4.97 -10.37
N MET A 18 1.73 -5.29 -9.08
CA MET A 18 0.58 -5.44 -8.16
C MET A 18 -0.23 -4.14 -8.08
N PHE A 19 0.42 -2.99 -7.88
CA PHE A 19 -0.25 -1.68 -7.87
C PHE A 19 -0.90 -1.34 -9.20
N LEU A 20 -0.26 -1.68 -10.33
CA LEU A 20 -0.82 -1.42 -11.66
C LEU A 20 -2.02 -2.33 -11.98
N VAL A 21 -2.02 -3.57 -11.48
CA VAL A 21 -3.18 -4.47 -11.54
C VAL A 21 -4.31 -3.96 -10.64
N GLU A 22 -4.01 -3.50 -9.41
CA GLU A 22 -4.99 -2.93 -8.49
C GLU A 22 -5.61 -1.63 -9.03
N TYR A 23 -4.81 -0.78 -9.66
CA TYR A 23 -5.28 0.45 -10.31
C TYR A 23 -6.23 0.17 -11.49
N ASN A 24 -5.94 -0.88 -12.27
CA ASN A 24 -6.74 -1.28 -13.43
C ASN A 24 -7.89 -2.24 -13.09
N LEU A 25 -7.95 -2.78 -11.86
CA LEU A 25 -9.05 -3.63 -11.42
C LEU A 25 -10.33 -2.77 -11.37
N PRO A 26 -11.42 -3.20 -12.05
CA PRO A 26 -12.66 -2.42 -12.06
C PRO A 26 -13.14 -2.24 -10.62
N LYS A 27 -13.37 -0.99 -10.22
CA LYS A 27 -13.87 -0.64 -8.89
C LYS A 27 -15.17 -1.42 -8.66
N LYS A 28 -15.15 -2.36 -7.72
CA LYS A 28 -16.34 -3.14 -7.37
C LYS A 28 -17.26 -2.22 -6.57
N PHE A 29 -18.32 -1.74 -7.22
CA PHE A 29 -19.36 -1.00 -6.54
C PHE A 29 -20.07 -1.90 -5.53
N VAL A 30 -20.27 -1.40 -4.31
CA VAL A 30 -21.06 -2.04 -3.28
C VAL A 30 -22.49 -1.50 -3.40
N TRP A 31 -23.43 -2.39 -3.71
CA TRP A 31 -24.83 -2.02 -4.02
C TRP A 31 -25.74 -2.11 -2.78
N ASN A 32 -25.21 -1.85 -1.59
CA ASN A 32 -26.03 -1.81 -0.38
C ASN A 32 -26.53 -0.38 -0.15
N PRO A 33 -27.83 -0.18 0.17
CA PRO A 33 -28.36 1.14 0.46
C PRO A 33 -27.77 1.74 1.74
N THR A 34 -27.13 2.89 1.61
CA THR A 34 -26.54 3.64 2.74
C THR A 34 -27.23 4.97 2.94
N PHE A 35 -27.72 5.59 1.87
CA PHE A 35 -28.31 6.93 1.87
C PHE A 35 -27.47 7.99 2.60
N SER A 36 -26.14 7.84 2.64
CA SER A 36 -25.26 8.83 3.27
C SER A 36 -24.81 9.87 2.27
N GLN A 37 -24.72 11.12 2.72
CA GLN A 37 -24.21 12.27 1.98
C GLN A 37 -22.73 12.09 1.59
N ASN A 38 -21.95 11.34 2.36
CA ASN A 38 -20.53 11.12 2.07
C ASN A 38 -20.27 9.85 1.24
N ASP A 39 -21.33 9.15 0.80
CA ASP A 39 -21.21 7.91 0.06
C ASP A 39 -21.50 8.12 -1.44
N TYR A 40 -20.47 7.90 -2.26
CA TYR A 40 -20.52 7.94 -3.73
C TYR A 40 -20.84 6.57 -4.36
N GLN A 41 -21.07 5.52 -3.56
CA GLN A 41 -21.58 4.23 -4.05
C GLN A 41 -22.98 4.40 -4.66
N PRO A 42 -23.48 3.45 -5.47
CA PRO A 42 -24.73 3.59 -6.20
C PRO A 42 -25.95 3.97 -5.33
N PHE A 43 -26.04 3.46 -4.11
CA PHE A 43 -27.15 3.77 -3.19
C PHE A 43 -26.76 4.67 -2.01
N GLY A 44 -25.67 5.40 -2.14
CA GLY A 44 -25.40 6.60 -1.34
C GLY A 44 -26.14 7.81 -1.90
N CYS A 45 -25.97 8.97 -1.28
CA CYS A 45 -26.67 10.19 -1.68
C CYS A 45 -25.74 11.38 -1.97
N ALA A 46 -24.42 11.21 -1.99
CA ALA A 46 -23.48 12.30 -2.27
C ALA A 46 -23.83 13.12 -3.53
N ILE A 47 -24.11 12.43 -4.64
CA ILE A 47 -24.48 13.08 -5.91
C ILE A 47 -25.86 13.72 -5.82
N PHE A 48 -26.80 13.07 -5.12
CA PHE A 48 -28.12 13.66 -4.88
C PHE A 48 -28.00 14.98 -4.10
N ASP A 49 -27.20 15.00 -3.04
CA ASP A 49 -26.95 16.20 -2.22
C ASP A 49 -26.27 17.30 -3.02
N ASP A 50 -25.25 16.97 -3.82
CA ASP A 50 -24.55 17.93 -4.67
C ASP A 50 -25.51 18.58 -5.68
N VAL A 51 -26.36 17.77 -6.33
CA VAL A 51 -27.31 18.27 -7.33
C VAL A 51 -28.44 19.08 -6.69
N VAL A 52 -28.93 18.68 -5.51
CA VAL A 52 -29.94 19.45 -4.77
C VAL A 52 -29.34 20.76 -4.28
N ALA A 53 -28.13 20.75 -3.72
CA ALA A 53 -27.46 21.97 -3.25
C ALA A 53 -27.27 23.01 -4.36
N ASP A 54 -26.93 22.57 -5.57
CA ASP A 54 -26.72 23.45 -6.74
C ASP A 54 -28.05 23.95 -7.36
N SER A 55 -29.11 23.13 -7.30
CA SER A 55 -30.39 23.42 -7.96
C SER A 55 -31.45 24.02 -7.05
N TRP A 56 -31.27 24.00 -5.73
CA TRP A 56 -32.28 24.48 -4.78
C TRP A 56 -32.38 26.01 -4.79
N PRO A 57 -33.58 26.61 -4.90
CA PRO A 57 -33.70 28.07 -4.97
C PRO A 57 -33.32 28.82 -3.68
N LYS A 58 -33.38 28.14 -2.54
CA LYS A 58 -33.08 28.67 -1.19
C LYS A 58 -31.88 27.93 -0.60
N ASP A 59 -31.62 28.13 0.68
CA ASP A 59 -30.57 27.41 1.38
C ASP A 59 -30.90 25.92 1.54
N TYR A 60 -29.88 25.09 1.30
CA TYR A 60 -29.88 23.66 1.53
C TYR A 60 -28.89 23.31 2.63
N TYR A 61 -29.33 22.54 3.64
CA TYR A 61 -28.49 22.09 4.74
C TYR A 61 -28.66 20.61 4.96
N CYS A 62 -27.57 19.90 5.24
CA CYS A 62 -27.60 18.51 5.70
C CYS A 62 -27.07 18.45 7.14
N ASN A 63 -27.80 17.78 8.04
CA ASN A 63 -27.41 17.66 9.44
C ASN A 63 -27.86 16.32 10.07
N ASP A 64 -27.42 16.09 11.30
CA ASP A 64 -27.75 14.91 12.10
C ASP A 64 -28.91 15.15 13.09
N TRP A 65 -29.76 16.15 12.84
CA TRP A 65 -30.82 16.52 13.79
C TRP A 65 -32.02 15.58 13.69
N THR A 66 -32.52 15.12 14.84
CA THR A 66 -33.78 14.37 14.90
C THR A 66 -34.98 15.30 14.70
N PHE A 67 -36.15 14.76 14.38
CA PHE A 67 -37.38 15.55 14.31
C PHE A 67 -37.70 16.24 15.65
N TYR A 68 -37.32 15.64 16.77
CA TYR A 68 -37.43 16.26 18.09
C TYR A 68 -36.59 17.54 18.21
N ASN A 69 -35.34 17.52 17.74
CA ASN A 69 -34.47 18.70 17.76
C ASN A 69 -35.06 19.82 16.90
N PHE A 70 -35.50 19.50 15.67
CA PHE A 70 -36.18 20.48 14.82
C PHE A 70 -37.41 21.08 15.50
N ALA A 71 -38.23 20.27 16.17
CA ALA A 71 -39.44 20.74 16.85
C ALA A 71 -39.16 21.67 18.04
N ASN A 72 -37.99 21.57 18.67
CA ASN A 72 -37.63 22.41 19.81
C ASN A 72 -36.89 23.69 19.37
N ASP A 73 -35.97 23.59 18.42
CA ASP A 73 -35.10 24.70 18.04
C ASP A 73 -35.71 25.60 16.94
N THR A 74 -36.73 25.11 16.21
CA THR A 74 -37.39 25.88 15.14
C THR A 74 -38.67 26.53 15.65
N THR A 75 -38.64 27.85 15.87
CA THR A 75 -39.81 28.61 16.36
C THR A 75 -40.21 29.83 15.52
N GLY A 76 -39.38 30.27 14.56
CA GLY A 76 -39.61 31.54 13.84
C GLY A 76 -40.15 31.43 12.42
N GLU A 77 -39.65 30.47 11.61
CA GLU A 77 -39.95 30.39 10.18
C GLU A 77 -40.28 28.96 9.72
N PRO A 78 -41.20 28.78 8.75
CA PRO A 78 -41.49 27.47 8.19
C PRO A 78 -40.29 26.97 7.39
N LEU A 79 -39.96 25.70 7.57
CA LEU A 79 -38.88 25.02 6.86
C LEU A 79 -39.34 23.69 6.26
N ALA A 80 -38.57 23.20 5.30
CA ALA A 80 -38.75 21.89 4.69
C ALA A 80 -37.75 20.91 5.29
N ILE A 81 -38.22 19.76 5.78
CA ILE A 81 -37.37 18.72 6.35
C ILE A 81 -37.47 17.48 5.49
N LEU A 82 -36.35 17.03 4.92
CA LEU A 82 -36.23 15.81 4.14
C LEU A 82 -35.52 14.73 4.96
N ALA A 83 -36.13 13.55 5.08
CA ALA A 83 -35.47 12.37 5.60
C ALA A 83 -35.57 11.23 4.58
N VAL A 84 -34.42 10.64 4.24
CA VAL A 84 -34.33 9.49 3.33
C VAL A 84 -33.66 8.34 4.08
N ALA A 85 -34.37 7.22 4.22
CA ALA A 85 -33.84 6.03 4.86
C ALA A 85 -34.50 4.77 4.30
N GLN A 86 -33.96 3.59 4.61
CA GLN A 86 -34.63 2.35 4.22
C GLN A 86 -35.93 2.16 5.01
N ASN A 87 -35.89 2.34 6.33
CA ASN A 87 -37.03 2.13 7.22
C ASN A 87 -36.96 3.13 8.39
N PHE A 88 -38.06 3.83 8.65
CA PHE A 88 -38.16 4.70 9.81
C PHE A 88 -38.86 4.03 10.98
N ARG A 89 -38.09 3.81 12.06
CA ARG A 89 -38.60 3.37 13.37
C ARG A 89 -38.72 4.56 14.32
N PHE A 90 -39.78 5.34 14.16
CA PHE A 90 -40.06 6.51 14.98
C PHE A 90 -40.54 6.12 16.37
N THR A 91 -39.98 6.79 17.37
CA THR A 91 -40.46 6.72 18.75
C THR A 91 -41.75 7.54 18.91
N LYS A 92 -42.45 7.40 20.05
CA LYS A 92 -43.61 8.24 20.35
C LYS A 92 -43.26 9.75 20.32
N THR A 93 -42.06 10.10 20.75
CA THR A 93 -41.54 11.47 20.76
C THR A 93 -41.34 11.99 19.33
N ASP A 94 -40.73 11.19 18.45
CA ASP A 94 -40.55 11.55 17.05
C ASP A 94 -41.89 11.77 16.34
N ARG A 95 -42.87 10.88 16.57
CA ARG A 95 -44.22 11.03 15.99
C ARG A 95 -44.87 12.35 16.40
N LYS A 96 -44.82 12.68 17.70
CA LYS A 96 -45.37 13.94 18.22
C LYS A 96 -44.63 15.16 17.65
N ALA A 97 -43.31 15.06 17.50
CA ALA A 97 -42.49 16.12 16.92
C ALA A 97 -42.82 16.36 15.43
N ILE A 98 -42.94 15.29 14.64
CA ILE A 98 -43.34 15.37 13.22
C ILE A 98 -44.71 16.05 13.08
N MET A 99 -45.69 15.64 13.89
CA MET A 99 -47.02 16.25 13.86
C MET A 99 -46.97 17.73 14.28
N SER A 100 -46.24 18.06 15.36
CA SER A 100 -46.10 19.45 15.81
C SER A 100 -45.39 20.33 14.78
N LEU A 101 -44.37 19.81 14.09
CA LEU A 101 -43.69 20.52 13.01
C LEU A 101 -44.65 20.82 11.86
N ALA A 102 -45.41 19.83 11.40
CA ALA A 102 -46.40 20.03 10.34
C ALA A 102 -47.48 21.04 10.76
N GLU A 103 -48.01 20.95 11.99
CA GLU A 103 -49.01 21.88 12.52
C GLU A 103 -48.54 23.34 12.51
N ARG A 104 -47.25 23.59 12.78
CA ARG A 104 -46.62 24.92 12.77
C ARG A 104 -46.44 25.50 11.36
N GLY A 105 -46.64 24.72 10.30
CA GLY A 105 -46.46 25.17 8.91
C GLY A 105 -45.24 24.60 8.20
N ASN A 106 -44.49 23.69 8.84
CA ASN A 106 -43.34 23.05 8.20
C ASN A 106 -43.79 21.98 7.19
N LYS A 107 -42.94 21.72 6.20
CA LYS A 107 -43.14 20.64 5.23
C LYS A 107 -42.23 19.47 5.57
N VAL A 108 -42.79 18.32 5.91
CA VAL A 108 -42.03 17.13 6.29
C VAL A 108 -42.10 16.11 5.17
N ILE A 109 -40.97 15.84 4.50
CA ILE A 109 -40.83 14.90 3.40
C ILE A 109 -40.10 13.66 3.92
N LEU A 110 -40.78 12.51 3.92
CA LEU A 110 -40.24 11.24 4.38
C LEU A 110 -40.18 10.27 3.20
N ALA A 111 -38.99 9.81 2.84
CA ALA A 111 -38.79 8.77 1.84
C ALA A 111 -38.25 7.50 2.49
N ALA A 112 -39.04 6.43 2.51
CA ALA A 112 -38.65 5.12 3.02
C ALA A 112 -39.51 3.99 2.48
N THR A 113 -38.98 2.76 2.54
CA THR A 113 -39.75 1.54 2.21
C THR A 113 -40.73 1.14 3.30
N ALA A 114 -40.58 1.68 4.50
CA ALA A 114 -41.50 1.48 5.61
C ALA A 114 -41.45 2.66 6.58
N PHE A 115 -42.62 3.02 7.11
CA PHE A 115 -42.81 4.11 8.05
C PHE A 115 -43.66 3.64 9.23
N SER A 116 -43.25 3.93 10.46
CA SER A 116 -44.00 3.65 11.69
C SER A 116 -44.98 4.78 12.06
N LEU A 117 -45.75 5.25 11.08
CA LEU A 117 -46.77 6.32 11.20
C LEU A 117 -48.18 5.88 10.77
N SER A 118 -48.38 4.60 10.45
CA SER A 118 -49.67 4.04 9.97
C SER A 118 -50.82 4.39 10.90
N ASP A 119 -50.61 4.24 12.21
CA ASP A 119 -51.63 4.47 13.23
C ASP A 119 -52.02 5.96 13.37
N THR A 120 -51.10 6.86 13.03
CA THR A 120 -51.30 8.32 13.18
C THR A 120 -51.90 8.94 11.93
N LEU A 121 -51.51 8.46 10.75
CA LEU A 121 -51.91 9.05 9.46
C LEU A 121 -52.94 8.19 8.70
N GLY A 122 -53.26 6.99 9.18
CA GLY A 122 -54.31 6.14 8.62
C GLY A 122 -53.98 5.58 7.24
N TYR A 123 -52.81 4.97 7.07
CA TYR A 123 -52.40 4.34 5.81
C TYR A 123 -51.84 2.92 6.05
N ASP A 124 -51.97 2.07 5.03
CA ASP A 124 -51.34 0.75 4.95
C ASP A 124 -50.40 0.71 3.75
N MET A 125 -49.31 -0.05 3.86
CA MET A 125 -48.31 -0.20 2.81
C MET A 125 -47.91 -1.66 2.62
N THR A 126 -47.45 -1.98 1.42
CA THR A 126 -46.71 -3.21 1.21
C THR A 126 -45.31 -3.11 1.79
N TYR A 127 -44.66 -4.27 1.91
CA TYR A 127 -43.28 -4.34 2.35
C TYR A 127 -42.52 -5.32 1.47
N THR A 128 -41.40 -4.86 0.92
CA THR A 128 -40.50 -5.69 0.12
C THR A 128 -39.06 -5.35 0.50
N TRP A 129 -38.24 -6.39 0.70
CA TRP A 129 -36.81 -6.19 0.90
C TRP A 129 -36.12 -5.97 -0.44
N PHE A 130 -35.32 -4.91 -0.52
CA PHE A 130 -34.47 -4.68 -1.67
C PHE A 130 -33.33 -5.70 -1.71
N ARG A 131 -33.17 -6.37 -2.85
CA ARG A 131 -32.08 -7.33 -3.11
C ARG A 131 -31.23 -6.85 -4.29
N PRO A 132 -29.96 -6.49 -4.05
CA PRO A 132 -29.09 -6.00 -5.12
C PRO A 132 -28.86 -7.01 -6.26
N SER A 133 -28.88 -8.31 -5.95
CA SER A 133 -28.73 -9.38 -6.95
C SER A 133 -29.88 -9.42 -7.95
N GLU A 134 -31.12 -9.18 -7.49
CA GLU A 134 -32.31 -9.17 -8.34
C GLU A 134 -32.30 -7.96 -9.29
N LEU A 135 -31.88 -6.78 -8.80
CA LEU A 135 -31.68 -5.62 -9.65
C LEU A 135 -30.62 -5.87 -10.73
N LYS A 136 -29.46 -6.44 -10.35
CA LYS A 136 -28.38 -6.75 -11.32
C LYS A 136 -28.88 -7.70 -12.42
N LYS A 137 -29.63 -8.73 -12.03
CA LYS A 137 -30.24 -9.68 -12.96
C LYS A 137 -31.24 -8.99 -13.90
N ALA A 138 -32.08 -8.11 -13.36
CA ALA A 138 -33.07 -7.38 -14.15
C ALA A 138 -32.42 -6.42 -15.17
N VAL A 139 -31.32 -5.76 -14.79
CA VAL A 139 -30.54 -4.90 -15.68
C VAL A 139 -29.87 -5.72 -16.79
N SER A 140 -29.32 -6.90 -16.48
CA SER A 140 -28.61 -7.72 -17.47
C SER A 140 -29.52 -8.49 -18.42
N GLU A 141 -30.66 -9.00 -17.96
CA GLU A 141 -31.47 -9.96 -18.72
C GLU A 141 -32.64 -9.31 -19.48
N PHE A 142 -33.31 -8.31 -18.89
CA PHE A 142 -34.61 -7.86 -19.41
C PHE A 142 -34.69 -6.37 -19.70
N ASN A 143 -33.80 -5.54 -19.15
CA ASN A 143 -33.85 -4.07 -19.18
C ASN A 143 -35.29 -3.50 -19.09
N ARG A 144 -36.15 -4.18 -18.32
CA ARG A 144 -37.58 -3.89 -18.27
C ARG A 144 -37.80 -2.78 -17.25
N ARG A 145 -38.27 -1.65 -17.73
CA ARG A 145 -38.65 -0.50 -16.90
C ARG A 145 -40.15 -0.54 -16.63
N ASP A 146 -40.49 -0.25 -15.39
CA ASP A 146 -41.84 0.07 -14.95
C ASP A 146 -42.06 1.57 -15.01
N THR A 147 -43.31 1.99 -15.11
CA THR A 147 -43.66 3.41 -15.28
C THR A 147 -44.40 3.92 -14.06
N LEU A 148 -43.88 5.01 -13.48
CA LEU A 148 -44.62 5.82 -12.51
C LEU A 148 -45.32 6.98 -13.24
N TYR A 149 -46.58 7.20 -12.87
CA TYR A 149 -47.45 8.23 -13.39
C TYR A 149 -47.60 9.30 -12.34
N TRP A 150 -47.22 10.52 -12.71
CA TRP A 150 -47.55 11.71 -11.95
C TRP A 150 -49.03 12.04 -12.16
N LEU A 151 -49.79 12.05 -11.07
CA LEU A 151 -51.21 12.40 -11.11
C LEU A 151 -51.35 13.93 -11.19
N PRO A 152 -52.30 14.44 -12.00
CA PRO A 152 -52.55 15.88 -12.04
C PRO A 152 -53.17 16.29 -10.70
N ASP A 153 -52.43 17.08 -9.91
CA ASP A 153 -52.96 17.73 -8.72
C ASP A 153 -53.07 19.23 -8.98
N SER A 154 -54.24 19.79 -8.62
CA SER A 154 -54.55 21.22 -8.62
C SER A 154 -53.49 22.09 -7.92
N VAL A 155 -52.75 21.54 -6.95
CA VAL A 155 -51.76 22.28 -6.14
C VAL A 155 -50.38 22.34 -6.81
N CYS A 156 -49.99 21.34 -7.58
CA CYS A 156 -48.58 21.16 -7.97
C CYS A 156 -48.19 21.88 -9.27
N SER A 157 -49.15 22.42 -10.03
CA SER A 157 -48.94 23.08 -11.35
C SER A 157 -48.17 22.28 -12.41
N TYR A 158 -47.75 21.04 -12.13
CA TYR A 158 -47.06 20.17 -13.07
C TYR A 158 -48.06 19.37 -13.91
N PRO A 159 -47.84 19.27 -15.23
CA PRO A 159 -48.66 18.42 -16.09
C PRO A 159 -48.36 16.95 -15.81
N GLU A 160 -49.32 16.09 -16.22
CA GLU A 160 -49.16 14.64 -16.21
C GLU A 160 -47.85 14.24 -16.90
N ALA A 161 -47.11 13.33 -16.28
CA ALA A 161 -45.86 12.82 -16.84
C ALA A 161 -45.65 11.36 -16.44
N LYS A 162 -44.91 10.67 -17.30
CA LYS A 162 -44.53 9.27 -17.14
C LYS A 162 -43.04 9.19 -16.90
N PHE A 163 -42.64 8.41 -15.91
CA PHE A 163 -41.23 8.21 -15.53
C PHE A 163 -40.91 6.73 -15.47
N GLY A 164 -39.86 6.30 -16.17
CA GLY A 164 -39.50 4.89 -16.31
C GLY A 164 -38.37 4.46 -15.38
N PHE A 165 -38.65 3.55 -14.46
CA PHE A 165 -37.72 3.05 -13.43
C PHE A 165 -37.57 1.53 -13.47
N TYR A 166 -36.50 0.99 -12.90
CA TYR A 166 -36.47 -0.46 -12.62
C TYR A 166 -37.49 -0.81 -11.54
N SER A 167 -38.31 -1.83 -11.79
CA SER A 167 -39.36 -2.29 -10.87
C SER A 167 -38.85 -2.50 -9.43
N HIS A 168 -37.65 -3.07 -9.30
CA HIS A 168 -36.97 -3.35 -8.04
C HIS A 168 -36.71 -2.11 -7.16
N LEU A 169 -36.69 -0.91 -7.74
CA LEU A 169 -36.54 0.35 -7.01
C LEU A 169 -37.89 0.88 -6.51
N CYS A 170 -39.02 0.39 -7.06
CA CYS A 170 -40.37 0.91 -6.89
C CYS A 170 -41.39 -0.15 -6.42
N ASN A 171 -40.94 -1.18 -5.72
CA ASN A 171 -41.79 -2.32 -5.32
C ASN A 171 -42.73 -2.06 -4.15
N VAL A 172 -42.53 -0.97 -3.42
CA VAL A 172 -43.39 -0.61 -2.28
C VAL A 172 -44.38 0.47 -2.69
N TYR A 173 -45.64 0.32 -2.27
CA TYR A 173 -46.72 1.26 -2.53
C TYR A 173 -47.75 1.21 -1.40
N PHE A 174 -48.59 2.24 -1.32
CA PHE A 174 -49.68 2.35 -0.34
C PHE A 174 -50.89 1.54 -0.80
N THR A 175 -51.39 0.63 0.05
CA THR A 175 -52.56 -0.21 -0.25
C THR A 175 -53.86 0.45 0.20
N LYS A 176 -53.80 1.18 1.32
CA LYS A 176 -54.90 1.98 1.85
C LYS A 176 -54.35 3.30 2.36
N TYR A 177 -55.16 4.33 2.27
CA TYR A 177 -54.87 5.63 2.83
C TYR A 177 -56.20 6.33 3.10
N ASP A 178 -56.22 7.16 4.14
CA ASP A 178 -57.36 7.98 4.49
C ASP A 178 -57.72 8.95 3.35
N SER A 179 -59.00 9.30 3.24
CA SER A 179 -59.58 10.25 2.28
C SER A 179 -58.90 11.62 2.28
N LEU A 180 -58.31 12.01 3.41
CA LEU A 180 -57.57 13.25 3.57
C LEU A 180 -56.15 13.20 2.96
N SER A 181 -55.67 12.01 2.57
CA SER A 181 -54.38 11.85 1.88
C SER A 181 -54.58 11.93 0.37
N ILE A 182 -53.79 12.78 -0.28
CA ILE A 182 -53.88 13.03 -1.72
C ILE A 182 -52.75 12.25 -2.41
N PRO A 183 -53.05 11.28 -3.29
CA PRO A 183 -52.03 10.55 -4.02
C PRO A 183 -51.39 11.45 -5.08
N LEU A 184 -50.07 11.53 -5.09
CA LEU A 184 -49.31 12.34 -6.05
C LEU A 184 -48.79 11.50 -7.22
N VAL A 185 -48.34 10.28 -6.92
CA VAL A 185 -47.67 9.41 -7.89
C VAL A 185 -48.26 8.02 -7.77
N ARG A 186 -48.58 7.40 -8.90
CA ARG A 186 -49.09 6.04 -8.99
C ARG A 186 -48.24 5.18 -9.90
N ARG A 187 -48.04 3.92 -9.53
CA ARG A 187 -47.41 2.93 -10.41
C ARG A 187 -48.40 2.40 -11.45
N GLU A 188 -47.98 2.33 -12.71
CA GLU A 188 -48.79 1.73 -13.77
C GLU A 188 -48.68 0.21 -13.75
N CYS A 189 -49.80 -0.47 -13.93
CA CYS A 189 -49.84 -1.93 -13.98
C CYS A 189 -49.87 -2.51 -15.39
N SER A 190 -49.93 -1.67 -16.42
CA SER A 190 -50.02 -2.12 -17.81
C SER A 190 -48.78 -2.93 -18.24
N ALA A 191 -47.60 -2.64 -17.66
CA ALA A 191 -46.38 -3.40 -17.95
C ALA A 191 -46.28 -4.73 -17.20
N ALA A 192 -46.97 -4.93 -16.08
CA ALA A 192 -46.86 -6.09 -15.19
C ALA A 192 -47.83 -7.24 -15.50
N SER A 193 -48.86 -6.98 -16.31
CA SER A 193 -49.89 -7.96 -16.68
C SER A 193 -49.46 -8.90 -17.83
N ARG A 194 -48.17 -8.93 -18.20
CA ARG A 194 -47.65 -9.85 -19.22
C ARG A 194 -47.09 -11.08 -18.52
N THR A 195 -47.93 -12.12 -18.43
CA THR A 195 -47.61 -13.53 -18.17
C THR A 195 -46.10 -13.83 -18.09
N GLY A 196 -45.55 -13.84 -16.87
CA GLY A 196 -44.13 -14.19 -16.65
C GLY A 196 -43.54 -13.85 -15.28
N ASP A 197 -44.14 -12.95 -14.51
CA ASP A 197 -43.58 -12.51 -13.22
C ASP A 197 -43.96 -13.48 -12.09
N SER A 198 -42.99 -14.25 -11.57
CA SER A 198 -43.18 -15.13 -10.40
C SER A 198 -42.41 -14.63 -9.18
N ILE A 199 -43.08 -14.45 -8.04
CA ILE A 199 -42.42 -14.18 -6.75
C ILE A 199 -42.19 -15.52 -6.05
N THR A 200 -40.97 -15.73 -5.52
CA THR A 200 -40.66 -16.89 -4.68
C THR A 200 -41.02 -16.56 -3.23
N LEU A 201 -42.18 -17.06 -2.78
CA LEU A 201 -42.61 -16.94 -1.38
C LEU A 201 -42.16 -18.20 -0.60
N SER A 202 -41.71 -18.03 0.64
CA SER A 202 -41.56 -19.17 1.56
C SER A 202 -42.97 -19.64 1.96
N LEU A 203 -43.23 -20.94 1.84
CA LEU A 203 -44.54 -21.52 2.13
C LEU A 203 -44.79 -21.55 3.65
N ASN A 204 -45.67 -20.69 4.14
CA ASN A 204 -46.26 -20.82 5.48
C ASN A 204 -47.42 -21.84 5.44
N ASP A 205 -47.79 -22.42 6.59
CA ASP A 205 -48.81 -23.49 6.65
C ASP A 205 -50.19 -23.09 6.11
N GLU A 206 -50.56 -21.81 6.17
CA GLU A 206 -51.79 -21.28 5.57
C GLU A 206 -51.76 -21.34 4.02
N ILE A 207 -50.62 -20.98 3.42
CA ILE A 207 -50.43 -20.97 1.96
C ILE A 207 -50.39 -22.41 1.43
N ARG A 208 -49.77 -23.33 2.19
CA ARG A 208 -49.73 -24.76 1.88
C ARG A 208 -51.12 -25.40 1.90
N LYS A 209 -52.01 -24.91 2.77
CA LYS A 209 -53.41 -25.36 2.84
C LYS A 209 -54.25 -24.86 1.67
N ALA A 210 -53.99 -23.64 1.18
CA ALA A 210 -54.69 -23.05 0.03
C ALA A 210 -54.26 -23.62 -1.33
N LEU A 211 -53.02 -24.11 -1.47
CA LEU A 211 -52.44 -24.63 -2.73
C LEU A 211 -52.38 -26.17 -2.80
N LYS A 212 -53.07 -26.87 -1.89
CA LYS A 212 -52.94 -28.31 -1.66
C LYS A 212 -53.21 -29.19 -2.90
N ASP A 213 -54.02 -28.70 -3.83
CA ASP A 213 -54.40 -29.43 -5.05
C ASP A 213 -53.46 -29.21 -6.25
N SER A 214 -52.44 -28.35 -6.12
CA SER A 214 -51.62 -27.90 -7.26
C SER A 214 -50.09 -28.05 -7.09
N LEU A 215 -49.59 -28.50 -5.93
CA LEU A 215 -48.15 -28.69 -5.69
C LEU A 215 -47.81 -30.03 -5.00
N PRO A 216 -46.81 -30.79 -5.48
CA PRO A 216 -46.32 -32.00 -4.79
C PRO A 216 -45.57 -31.65 -3.49
N GLN A 217 -45.65 -32.54 -2.49
CA GLN A 217 -45.18 -32.34 -1.10
C GLN A 217 -43.67 -32.06 -0.90
N SER A 218 -42.86 -32.03 -1.97
CA SER A 218 -41.39 -31.94 -1.90
C SER A 218 -40.80 -30.56 -2.26
N GLN A 219 -41.62 -29.53 -2.50
CA GLN A 219 -41.12 -28.17 -2.79
C GLN A 219 -41.31 -27.22 -1.62
N ASP A 220 -40.19 -26.68 -1.10
CA ASP A 220 -40.16 -25.68 -0.01
C ASP A 220 -40.45 -24.23 -0.48
N SER A 221 -40.59 -24.02 -1.80
CA SER A 221 -40.97 -22.74 -2.38
C SER A 221 -41.80 -22.95 -3.66
N ALA A 222 -42.85 -22.15 -3.81
CA ALA A 222 -43.70 -22.16 -5.00
C ALA A 222 -43.56 -20.84 -5.75
N ARG A 223 -43.44 -20.93 -7.09
CA ARG A 223 -43.45 -19.77 -7.99
C ARG A 223 -44.91 -19.43 -8.32
N LEU A 224 -45.48 -18.41 -7.67
CA LEU A 224 -46.81 -17.92 -8.01
C LEU A 224 -46.71 -16.78 -9.02
N ALA A 225 -47.53 -16.82 -10.08
CA ALA A 225 -47.76 -15.68 -10.96
C ALA A 225 -48.51 -14.59 -10.15
N VAL A 226 -47.84 -13.47 -9.88
CA VAL A 226 -48.42 -12.37 -9.10
C VAL A 226 -48.73 -11.23 -10.07
N ASN A 227 -50.01 -10.86 -10.18
CA ASN A 227 -50.37 -9.55 -10.72
C ASN A 227 -49.64 -8.50 -9.87
N LEU A 228 -48.67 -7.77 -10.42
CA LEU A 228 -47.98 -6.76 -9.60
C LEU A 228 -49.03 -5.76 -9.11
N PRO A 229 -49.15 -5.57 -7.80
CA PRO A 229 -50.26 -4.83 -7.27
C PRO A 229 -50.06 -3.31 -7.43
N CYS A 230 -51.11 -2.66 -7.92
CA CYS A 230 -51.14 -1.26 -8.34
C CYS A 230 -51.50 -0.34 -7.18
N GLY A 231 -50.66 0.66 -6.87
CA GLY A 231 -51.05 1.67 -5.89
C GLY A 231 -50.19 2.94 -5.95
N PRO A 232 -50.59 3.96 -5.17
CA PRO A 232 -49.80 5.17 -5.06
C PRO A 232 -48.48 4.90 -4.36
N VAL A 233 -47.44 5.61 -4.81
CA VAL A 233 -46.05 5.49 -4.35
C VAL A 233 -45.66 6.74 -3.56
N ALA A 234 -46.35 7.86 -3.79
CA ALA A 234 -46.21 9.08 -3.01
C ALA A 234 -47.60 9.62 -2.65
N ILE A 235 -47.78 9.99 -1.37
CA ILE A 235 -49.01 10.60 -0.85
C ILE A 235 -48.67 11.87 -0.09
N ARG A 236 -49.51 12.90 -0.23
CA ARG A 236 -49.44 14.16 0.49
C ARG A 236 -50.57 14.22 1.51
N ARG A 237 -50.27 14.62 2.75
CA ARG A 237 -51.23 14.77 3.83
C ARG A 237 -51.14 16.19 4.40
N PRO A 238 -52.18 17.04 4.21
CA PRO A 238 -52.21 18.33 4.89
C PRO A 238 -52.45 18.12 6.39
N VAL A 239 -51.64 18.80 7.23
CA VAL A 239 -51.70 18.71 8.70
C VAL A 239 -51.47 20.11 9.26
N GLY A 240 -52.51 20.71 9.85
CA GLY A 240 -52.47 22.09 10.35
C GLY A 240 -52.16 23.09 9.25
N LYS A 241 -51.12 23.92 9.42
CA LYS A 241 -50.68 24.90 8.41
C LYS A 241 -49.66 24.33 7.42
N GLY A 242 -49.13 23.14 7.69
CA GLY A 242 -48.08 22.50 6.90
C GLY A 242 -48.57 21.19 6.27
N GLU A 243 -47.62 20.39 5.81
CA GLU A 243 -47.92 19.17 5.06
C GLU A 243 -46.87 18.09 5.35
N ILE A 244 -47.33 16.83 5.36
CA ILE A 244 -46.49 15.64 5.45
C ILE A 244 -46.57 14.92 4.11
N ILE A 245 -45.42 14.66 3.50
CA ILE A 245 -45.31 13.97 2.23
C ILE A 245 -44.60 12.64 2.48
N LEU A 246 -45.26 11.53 2.16
CA LEU A 246 -44.74 10.19 2.35
C LEU A 246 -44.42 9.55 0.99
N ILE A 247 -43.21 9.05 0.82
CA ILE A 247 -42.70 8.51 -0.43
C ILE A 247 -42.14 7.11 -0.21
N SER A 248 -42.74 6.10 -0.83
CA SER A 248 -42.37 4.69 -0.62
C SER A 248 -41.10 4.26 -1.37
N THR A 249 -40.47 5.17 -2.11
CA THR A 249 -39.36 4.92 -3.05
C THR A 249 -38.06 5.64 -2.66
N PRO A 250 -37.45 5.30 -1.50
CA PRO A 250 -36.22 5.96 -1.05
C PRO A 250 -35.04 5.71 -1.99
N LEU A 251 -34.98 4.55 -2.65
CA LEU A 251 -33.86 4.18 -3.53
C LEU A 251 -33.74 5.11 -4.74
N LEU A 252 -34.79 5.84 -5.11
CA LEU A 252 -34.72 6.85 -6.17
C LEU A 252 -33.95 8.10 -5.73
N PHE A 253 -33.93 8.42 -4.43
CA PHE A 253 -33.20 9.56 -3.86
C PHE A 253 -31.70 9.28 -3.68
N THR A 254 -31.16 8.30 -4.41
CA THR A 254 -29.75 7.90 -4.33
C THR A 254 -28.98 8.29 -5.58
N ASN A 255 -27.66 8.18 -5.56
CA ASN A 255 -26.77 8.47 -6.69
C ASN A 255 -27.21 7.76 -7.97
N TYR A 256 -27.51 6.46 -7.89
CA TYR A 256 -27.98 5.66 -9.02
C TYR A 256 -29.37 6.12 -9.48
N GLY A 257 -30.27 6.36 -8.53
CA GLY A 257 -31.62 6.83 -8.82
C GLY A 257 -31.62 8.19 -9.54
N MET A 258 -30.76 9.11 -9.10
CA MET A 258 -30.64 10.46 -9.65
C MET A 258 -30.05 10.48 -11.07
N LEU A 259 -29.06 9.63 -11.33
CA LEU A 259 -28.35 9.58 -12.63
C LEU A 259 -29.07 8.77 -13.71
N ASP A 260 -30.02 7.91 -13.34
CA ASP A 260 -30.69 7.03 -14.31
C ASP A 260 -31.79 7.78 -15.10
N GLY A 261 -31.56 8.03 -16.38
CA GLY A 261 -32.57 8.54 -17.31
C GLY A 261 -33.17 9.90 -16.90
N ASN A 262 -34.50 9.99 -16.81
CA ASN A 262 -35.23 11.22 -16.46
C ASN A 262 -35.72 11.22 -14.99
N ASN A 263 -35.04 10.46 -14.12
CA ASN A 263 -35.44 10.30 -12.73
C ASN A 263 -35.19 11.58 -11.91
N ALA A 264 -34.16 12.36 -12.26
CA ALA A 264 -33.91 13.66 -11.64
C ALA A 264 -35.14 14.58 -11.71
N ALA A 265 -35.82 14.63 -12.86
CA ALA A 265 -37.03 15.43 -13.02
C ALA A 265 -38.18 14.94 -12.12
N TYR A 266 -38.30 13.64 -11.90
CA TYR A 266 -39.28 13.08 -10.95
C TYR A 266 -38.97 13.50 -9.51
N ILE A 267 -37.71 13.38 -9.09
CA ILE A 267 -37.26 13.73 -7.74
C ILE A 267 -37.47 15.22 -7.49
N PHE A 268 -37.07 16.08 -8.42
CA PHE A 268 -37.29 17.52 -8.30
C PHE A 268 -38.77 17.90 -8.34
N ARG A 269 -39.63 17.17 -9.05
CA ARG A 269 -41.09 17.38 -8.95
C ARG A 269 -41.61 17.08 -7.54
N LEU A 270 -41.14 16.04 -6.88
CA LEU A 270 -41.51 15.77 -5.49
C LEU A 270 -40.96 16.84 -4.53
N LEU A 271 -39.71 17.26 -4.71
CA LEU A 271 -39.11 18.30 -3.86
C LEU A 271 -39.72 19.67 -4.13
N SER A 272 -40.20 19.95 -5.33
CA SER A 272 -40.81 21.24 -5.70
C SER A 272 -42.00 21.63 -4.82
N LEU A 273 -42.65 20.64 -4.20
CA LEU A 273 -43.69 20.82 -3.19
C LEU A 273 -43.23 21.70 -2.04
N ALA A 274 -41.92 21.78 -1.78
CA ALA A 274 -41.32 22.53 -0.70
C ALA A 274 -40.33 23.62 -1.15
N LYS A 275 -40.30 23.96 -2.45
CA LYS A 275 -39.32 24.90 -3.05
C LYS A 275 -39.26 26.29 -2.41
N ASP A 276 -40.35 26.74 -1.80
CA ASP A 276 -40.46 28.08 -1.21
C ASP A 276 -39.88 28.15 0.21
N LEU A 277 -39.34 27.05 0.74
CA LEU A 277 -38.79 26.95 2.10
C LEU A 277 -37.30 26.51 2.07
N PRO A 278 -36.50 26.92 3.07
CA PRO A 278 -35.15 26.35 3.23
C PRO A 278 -35.27 24.84 3.50
N LEU A 279 -34.42 24.04 2.86
CA LEU A 279 -34.48 22.59 2.89
C LEU A 279 -33.39 22.02 3.80
N TYR A 280 -33.82 21.34 4.86
CA TYR A 280 -32.97 20.62 5.80
C TYR A 280 -33.10 19.13 5.58
N ARG A 281 -32.03 18.48 5.16
CA ARG A 281 -31.95 17.03 5.13
C ARG A 281 -31.39 16.51 6.45
N THR A 282 -32.02 15.47 7.01
CA THR A 282 -31.53 14.78 8.21
C THR A 282 -31.00 13.38 7.91
N GLU A 283 -29.83 13.06 8.47
CA GLU A 283 -29.24 11.70 8.47
C GLU A 283 -29.40 10.97 9.81
N ALA A 284 -30.09 11.58 10.79
CA ALA A 284 -30.20 11.04 12.15
C ALA A 284 -30.78 9.61 12.19
N TYR A 285 -31.60 9.26 11.21
CA TYR A 285 -32.32 7.98 11.11
C TYR A 285 -31.68 7.00 10.11
N THR A 286 -30.56 7.39 9.51
CA THR A 286 -29.89 6.66 8.43
C THR A 286 -28.57 6.03 8.89
N LYS A 287 -28.17 6.24 10.16
CA LYS A 287 -26.97 5.68 10.80
C LYS A 287 -27.04 4.15 10.97
N ALA A 288 -27.16 3.42 9.88
CA ALA A 288 -26.65 2.06 9.79
C ALA A 288 -25.12 2.16 9.65
N GLU A 289 -24.41 1.35 10.41
CA GLU A 289 -22.95 1.27 10.53
C GLU A 289 -22.27 1.01 9.17
N TYR A 290 -22.15 2.04 8.34
CA TYR A 290 -21.23 2.02 7.21
C TYR A 290 -19.89 2.55 7.71
N GLU A 291 -19.18 1.70 8.48
CA GLU A 291 -17.74 1.83 8.58
C GLU A 291 -17.21 1.78 7.15
N GLN A 292 -16.62 2.89 6.68
CA GLN A 292 -15.86 2.89 5.45
C GLN A 292 -14.89 1.70 5.50
N GLN A 293 -15.20 0.64 4.76
CA GLN A 293 -14.33 -0.52 4.71
C GLN A 293 -13.09 -0.08 3.92
N SER A 294 -12.09 0.41 4.65
CA SER A 294 -10.73 0.50 4.14
C SER A 294 -10.43 -0.86 3.46
N PRO A 295 -9.94 -0.89 2.22
CA PRO A 295 -9.64 -2.14 1.52
C PRO A 295 -8.78 -3.09 2.36
N PHE A 296 -7.88 -2.54 3.19
CA PHE A 296 -7.07 -3.31 4.15
C PHE A 296 -7.90 -4.08 5.18
N ARG A 297 -9.03 -3.53 5.61
CA ARG A 297 -9.95 -4.20 6.54
C ARG A 297 -10.64 -5.40 5.89
N TYR A 298 -10.93 -5.32 4.59
CA TYR A 298 -11.42 -6.45 3.81
C TYR A 298 -10.36 -7.57 3.66
N PHE A 299 -9.10 -7.20 3.41
CA PHE A 299 -7.99 -8.17 3.40
C PHE A 299 -7.82 -8.89 4.75
N LEU A 300 -8.05 -8.19 5.86
CA LEU A 300 -8.00 -8.75 7.21
C LEU A 300 -9.25 -9.57 7.60
N SER A 301 -10.42 -9.28 7.02
CA SER A 301 -11.65 -10.00 7.32
C SER A 301 -11.67 -11.40 6.73
N GLN A 302 -11.10 -11.59 5.54
CA GLN A 302 -11.07 -12.90 4.89
C GLN A 302 -9.91 -13.75 5.40
N THR A 303 -10.22 -14.93 5.93
CA THR A 303 -9.23 -15.83 6.56
C THR A 303 -8.05 -16.15 5.64
N ALA A 304 -8.28 -16.45 4.37
CA ALA A 304 -7.23 -16.80 3.41
C ALA A 304 -6.29 -15.60 3.11
N LEU A 305 -6.84 -14.41 2.90
CA LEU A 305 -6.07 -13.20 2.60
C LEU A 305 -5.28 -12.72 3.82
N ARG A 306 -5.86 -12.84 5.01
CA ARG A 306 -5.18 -12.56 6.28
C ARG A 306 -3.93 -13.42 6.47
N TRP A 307 -4.02 -14.73 6.22
CA TRP A 307 -2.84 -15.61 6.26
C TRP A 307 -1.82 -15.28 5.17
N GLY A 308 -2.26 -14.87 3.98
CA GLY A 308 -1.36 -14.38 2.93
C GLY A 308 -0.55 -13.14 3.38
N LEU A 309 -1.20 -12.16 4.00
CA LEU A 309 -0.54 -10.98 4.57
C LEU A 309 0.43 -11.35 5.70
N TYR A 310 0.06 -12.28 6.59
CA TYR A 310 0.96 -12.72 7.65
C TYR A 310 2.17 -13.50 7.12
N LEU A 311 1.98 -14.39 6.15
CA LEU A 311 3.07 -15.13 5.52
C LEU A 311 4.02 -14.20 4.77
N THR A 312 3.51 -13.21 4.04
CA THR A 312 4.36 -12.23 3.33
C THR A 312 5.17 -11.39 4.31
N MET A 313 4.53 -10.85 5.35
CA MET A 313 5.23 -10.08 6.39
C MET A 313 6.27 -10.93 7.15
N PHE A 314 5.93 -12.18 7.47
CA PHE A 314 6.87 -13.12 8.08
C PHE A 314 8.05 -13.46 7.16
N THR A 315 7.79 -13.66 5.86
CA THR A 315 8.84 -13.95 4.86
C THR A 315 9.79 -12.77 4.69
N ILE A 316 9.27 -11.53 4.65
CA ILE A 316 10.08 -10.31 4.59
C ILE A 316 10.94 -10.18 5.86
N LEU A 317 10.37 -10.41 7.04
CA LEU A 317 11.09 -10.37 8.31
C LEU A 317 12.21 -11.41 8.34
N LEU A 318 11.89 -12.65 7.98
CA LEU A 318 12.85 -13.74 7.92
C LEU A 318 13.97 -13.40 6.91
N PHE A 319 13.61 -12.93 5.73
CA PHE A 319 14.57 -12.50 4.71
C PHE A 319 15.51 -11.40 5.22
N MET A 320 14.98 -10.40 5.93
CA MET A 320 15.77 -9.32 6.52
C MET A 320 16.76 -9.87 7.55
N ILE A 321 16.34 -10.77 8.44
CA ILE A 321 17.20 -11.39 9.46
C ILE A 321 18.35 -12.18 8.81
N PHE A 322 18.07 -12.97 7.77
CA PHE A 322 19.09 -13.77 7.09
C PHE A 322 20.06 -12.90 6.27
N THR A 323 19.58 -11.80 5.68
CA THR A 323 20.42 -10.90 4.87
C THR A 323 21.22 -9.92 5.75
N ALA A 324 20.73 -9.58 6.94
CA ALA A 324 21.39 -8.70 7.90
C ALA A 324 22.62 -9.33 8.56
N ARG A 325 22.80 -10.65 8.48
CA ARG A 325 24.01 -11.32 8.99
C ARG A 325 25.23 -10.90 8.16
N ARG A 326 26.13 -10.12 8.78
CA ARG A 326 27.38 -9.63 8.18
C ARG A 326 28.16 -10.75 7.51
N ARG A 327 28.44 -10.62 6.21
CA ARG A 327 29.39 -11.50 5.48
C ARG A 327 30.79 -10.90 5.60
N GLN A 328 31.73 -11.65 6.19
CA GLN A 328 33.12 -11.23 6.30
C GLN A 328 33.77 -11.06 4.91
N ARG A 329 34.64 -10.05 4.77
CA ARG A 329 35.41 -9.83 3.54
C ARG A 329 36.49 -10.93 3.40
N PRO A 330 36.72 -11.49 2.20
CA PRO A 330 37.83 -12.43 1.99
C PRO A 330 39.16 -11.77 2.34
N ILE A 331 40.00 -12.44 3.15
CA ILE A 331 41.32 -11.95 3.52
C ILE A 331 42.25 -12.12 2.29
N PRO A 332 42.93 -11.05 1.82
CA PRO A 332 43.84 -11.15 0.68
C PRO A 332 45.09 -11.97 1.05
N VAL A 333 45.50 -12.88 0.18
CA VAL A 333 46.69 -13.72 0.38
C VAL A 333 47.94 -12.90 0.03
N ILE A 334 48.76 -12.56 1.04
CA ILE A 334 50.04 -11.84 0.87
C ILE A 334 51.13 -12.89 0.56
N ARG A 335 51.84 -12.75 -0.58
CA ARG A 335 52.99 -13.61 -0.92
C ARG A 335 54.25 -13.11 -0.22
N GLN A 336 55.10 -14.02 0.26
CA GLN A 336 56.38 -13.67 0.88
C GLN A 336 57.39 -13.16 -0.17
N PRO A 337 58.30 -12.24 0.19
CA PRO A 337 59.34 -11.74 -0.72
C PRO A 337 60.40 -12.82 -1.02
N GLU A 338 60.88 -12.87 -2.26
CA GLU A 338 61.93 -13.80 -2.71
C GLU A 338 63.33 -13.36 -2.24
N ASN A 339 64.20 -14.33 -1.90
CA ASN A 339 65.58 -14.07 -1.47
C ASN A 339 66.49 -13.70 -2.65
N LYS A 340 66.74 -12.40 -2.83
CA LYS A 340 67.61 -11.85 -3.89
C LYS A 340 69.07 -11.60 -3.49
N THR A 341 69.52 -12.14 -2.35
CA THR A 341 70.88 -11.90 -1.85
C THR A 341 71.96 -12.47 -2.78
N LEU A 342 71.69 -13.60 -3.43
CA LEU A 342 72.63 -14.21 -4.38
C LEU A 342 72.79 -13.34 -5.64
N GLU A 343 71.68 -12.92 -6.25
CA GLU A 343 71.67 -12.02 -7.43
C GLU A 343 72.43 -10.71 -7.13
N PHE A 344 72.22 -10.13 -5.95
CA PHE A 344 72.93 -8.93 -5.52
C PHE A 344 74.45 -9.16 -5.40
N THR A 345 74.86 -10.31 -4.86
CA THR A 345 76.28 -10.66 -4.69
C THR A 345 76.96 -10.87 -6.04
N GLU A 346 76.30 -11.54 -6.99
CA GLU A 346 76.79 -11.73 -8.37
C GLU A 346 76.92 -10.41 -9.13
N LEU A 347 75.96 -9.49 -8.98
CA LEU A 347 76.00 -8.16 -9.61
C LEU A 347 77.19 -7.35 -9.10
N ILE A 348 77.42 -7.34 -7.79
CA ILE A 348 78.61 -6.69 -7.21
C ILE A 348 79.88 -7.33 -7.76
N GLY A 349 79.98 -8.66 -7.74
CA GLY A 349 81.17 -9.37 -8.27
C GLY A 349 81.46 -9.03 -9.73
N THR A 350 80.42 -8.98 -10.57
CA THR A 350 80.53 -8.66 -12.00
C THR A 350 80.99 -7.22 -12.21
N LEU A 351 80.46 -6.26 -11.43
CA LEU A 351 80.82 -4.86 -11.52
C LEU A 351 82.30 -4.63 -11.18
N TYR A 352 82.81 -5.30 -10.13
CA TYR A 352 84.23 -5.23 -9.78
C TYR A 352 85.12 -5.90 -10.83
N PHE A 353 84.69 -7.02 -11.42
CA PHE A 353 85.43 -7.68 -12.50
C PHE A 353 85.55 -6.77 -13.74
N GLN A 354 84.47 -6.08 -14.11
CA GLN A 354 84.46 -5.18 -15.28
C GLN A 354 85.31 -3.93 -15.09
N LYS A 355 85.38 -3.36 -13.87
CA LYS A 355 86.12 -2.12 -13.60
C LYS A 355 87.64 -2.26 -13.75
N LYS A 356 88.19 -3.48 -13.64
CA LYS A 356 89.64 -3.81 -13.73
C LYS A 356 90.57 -3.03 -12.78
N GLU A 357 90.03 -2.33 -11.77
CA GLU A 357 90.81 -1.66 -10.73
C GLU A 357 91.22 -2.66 -9.63
N HIS A 358 92.24 -3.47 -9.93
CA HIS A 358 92.69 -4.55 -9.05
C HIS A 358 93.20 -4.04 -7.69
N GLY A 359 93.86 -2.87 -7.65
CA GLY A 359 94.36 -2.28 -6.41
C GLY A 359 93.26 -1.81 -5.45
N ASP A 360 92.09 -1.41 -5.96
CA ASP A 360 90.93 -1.04 -5.12
C ASP A 360 90.33 -2.27 -4.43
N LEU A 361 90.25 -3.40 -5.14
CA LEU A 361 89.75 -4.65 -4.58
C LEU A 361 90.68 -5.19 -3.48
N VAL A 362 92.00 -5.14 -3.69
CA VAL A 362 92.98 -5.54 -2.66
C VAL A 362 92.87 -4.62 -1.44
N ARG A 363 92.73 -3.30 -1.62
CA ARG A 363 92.56 -2.35 -0.51
C ARG A 363 91.31 -2.64 0.31
N LYS A 364 90.16 -2.82 -0.33
CA LYS A 364 88.90 -3.16 0.35
C LYS A 364 88.97 -4.52 1.05
N LYS A 365 89.58 -5.53 0.41
CA LYS A 365 89.81 -6.83 1.02
C LYS A 365 90.77 -6.73 2.21
N PHE A 366 91.78 -5.88 2.13
CA PHE A 366 92.71 -5.61 3.23
C PHE A 366 92.02 -4.94 4.41
N THR A 367 91.12 -3.98 4.19
CA THR A 367 90.32 -3.38 5.28
C THR A 367 89.48 -4.45 5.99
N TYR A 368 88.82 -5.33 5.23
CA TYR A 368 88.10 -6.47 5.81
C TYR A 368 89.02 -7.42 6.58
N PHE A 369 90.19 -7.73 6.01
CA PHE A 369 91.20 -8.59 6.61
C PHE A 369 91.73 -7.98 7.92
N ALA A 370 92.11 -6.71 7.93
CA ALA A 370 92.58 -5.99 9.11
C ALA A 370 91.51 -5.97 10.21
N GLU A 371 90.25 -5.74 9.87
CA GLU A 371 89.15 -5.77 10.84
C GLU A 371 88.88 -7.17 11.39
N ALA A 372 88.97 -8.20 10.55
CA ALA A 372 88.85 -9.59 11.00
C ALA A 372 90.00 -10.00 11.94
N LEU A 373 91.24 -9.59 11.64
CA LEU A 373 92.37 -9.79 12.54
C LEU A 373 92.22 -9.00 13.85
N ARG A 374 91.73 -7.76 13.77
CA ARG A 374 91.45 -6.93 14.95
C ARG A 374 90.37 -7.58 15.83
N ARG A 375 89.34 -8.18 15.24
CA ARG A 375 88.24 -8.84 15.96
C ARG A 375 88.64 -10.17 16.57
N GLU A 376 89.26 -11.06 15.80
CA GLU A 376 89.51 -12.45 16.22
C GLU A 376 90.81 -12.63 17.00
N ILE A 377 91.88 -11.91 16.62
CA ILE A 377 93.21 -12.04 17.25
C ILE A 377 93.70 -10.77 17.96
N GLN A 378 92.91 -9.69 17.96
CA GLN A 378 93.25 -8.39 18.58
C GLN A 378 94.60 -7.82 18.10
N ILE A 379 94.92 -8.05 16.82
CA ILE A 379 96.12 -7.50 16.19
C ILE A 379 95.71 -6.39 15.23
N ASP A 380 96.25 -5.20 15.45
CA ASP A 380 96.14 -4.12 14.48
C ASP A 380 97.28 -4.23 13.45
N VAL A 381 96.90 -4.27 12.18
CA VAL A 381 97.80 -4.49 11.04
C VAL A 381 98.07 -3.21 10.26
N GLU A 382 97.42 -2.12 10.63
CA GLU A 382 97.60 -0.79 10.04
C GLU A 382 98.81 -0.05 10.63
N ASP A 383 99.33 -0.46 11.79
CA ASP A 383 100.53 0.13 12.42
C ASP A 383 101.83 -0.47 11.87
N ASP A 384 102.66 0.38 11.27
CA ASP A 384 103.92 0.01 10.60
C ASP A 384 105.15 -0.02 11.54
N SER A 385 104.97 0.32 12.83
CA SER A 385 106.10 0.53 13.74
C SER A 385 106.79 -0.76 14.21
N ASN A 386 106.14 -1.93 14.10
CA ASN A 386 106.59 -3.19 14.74
C ASN A 386 106.31 -4.46 13.92
N ASP A 387 106.60 -4.45 12.62
CA ASP A 387 106.29 -5.53 11.68
C ASP A 387 106.81 -6.91 12.07
N THR A 388 108.02 -6.98 12.62
CA THR A 388 108.64 -8.24 13.00
C THR A 388 107.89 -8.90 14.17
N LEU A 389 107.42 -8.09 15.13
CA LEU A 389 106.62 -8.57 16.25
C LEU A 389 105.21 -8.98 15.79
N LEU A 390 104.65 -8.26 14.82
CA LEU A 390 103.34 -8.54 14.25
C LEU A 390 103.34 -9.86 13.49
N CYS A 391 104.31 -10.07 12.60
CA CYS A 391 104.45 -11.31 11.83
C CYS A 391 104.61 -12.53 12.74
N ARG A 392 105.39 -12.41 13.82
CA ARG A 392 105.56 -13.48 14.82
C ARG A 392 104.27 -13.81 15.56
N LYS A 393 103.47 -12.82 15.94
CA LYS A 393 102.18 -13.03 16.62
C LYS A 393 101.18 -13.74 15.70
N ILE A 394 101.10 -13.33 14.44
CA ILE A 394 100.22 -13.97 13.43
C ILE A 394 100.70 -15.41 13.15
N ALA A 395 102.01 -15.62 12.99
CA ALA A 395 102.60 -16.94 12.79
C ALA A 395 102.29 -17.89 13.96
N GLY A 396 102.42 -17.41 15.21
CA GLY A 396 102.13 -18.20 16.41
C GLY A 396 100.67 -18.61 16.54
N LYS A 397 99.73 -17.86 15.94
CA LYS A 397 98.30 -18.17 15.96
C LYS A 397 97.85 -19.02 14.76
N THR A 398 98.46 -18.84 13.60
CA THR A 398 98.04 -19.49 12.34
C THR A 398 98.88 -20.73 11.97
N GLY A 399 100.02 -20.94 12.63
CA GLY A 399 100.95 -22.03 12.33
C GLY A 399 101.69 -21.88 10.99
N LEU A 400 101.63 -20.69 10.36
CA LEU A 400 102.33 -20.37 9.12
C LEU A 400 103.76 -19.89 9.41
N GLU A 401 104.66 -20.10 8.45
CA GLU A 401 106.05 -19.66 8.56
C GLU A 401 106.15 -18.12 8.58
N GLU A 402 106.87 -17.57 9.57
CA GLU A 402 107.04 -16.12 9.76
C GLU A 402 107.59 -15.44 8.51
N ALA A 403 108.51 -16.10 7.79
CA ALA A 403 109.08 -15.62 6.53
C ALA A 403 108.03 -15.48 5.41
N LYS A 404 107.05 -16.37 5.35
CA LYS A 404 105.97 -16.33 4.35
C LYS A 404 105.03 -15.15 4.61
N ILE A 405 104.68 -14.92 5.88
CA ILE A 405 103.83 -13.80 6.32
C ILE A 405 104.54 -12.46 6.10
N ALA A 406 105.80 -12.34 6.49
CA ALA A 406 106.59 -11.13 6.28
C ALA A 406 106.71 -10.78 4.79
N LYS A 407 106.93 -11.78 3.92
CA LYS A 407 106.98 -11.59 2.45
C LYS A 407 105.64 -11.17 1.86
N LEU A 408 104.52 -11.58 2.44
CA LEU A 408 103.20 -11.14 2.03
C LEU A 408 102.97 -9.67 2.41
N PHE A 409 103.19 -9.30 3.67
CA PHE A 409 103.02 -7.92 4.14
C PHE A 409 103.95 -6.92 3.44
N ALA A 410 105.22 -7.29 3.22
CA ALA A 410 106.17 -6.46 2.50
C ALA A 410 105.72 -6.13 1.07
N ARG A 411 105.01 -7.05 0.41
CA ARG A 411 104.48 -6.85 -0.96
C ARG A 411 103.10 -6.17 -0.97
N LEU A 412 102.31 -6.37 0.08
CA LEU A 412 100.93 -5.90 0.17
C LEU A 412 100.84 -4.44 0.61
N ARG A 413 101.74 -3.97 1.50
CA ARG A 413 101.72 -2.60 2.02
C ARG A 413 101.86 -1.49 0.96
N PRO A 414 102.77 -1.59 -0.03
CA PRO A 414 102.85 -0.59 -1.10
C PRO A 414 101.53 -0.43 -1.88
N ILE A 415 100.74 -1.50 -1.99
CA ILE A 415 99.44 -1.48 -2.70
C ILE A 415 98.35 -0.88 -1.82
N VAL A 416 98.36 -1.21 -0.53
CA VAL A 416 97.41 -0.63 0.44
C VAL A 416 97.59 0.87 0.58
N ARG A 417 98.83 1.34 0.67
CA ARG A 417 99.17 2.78 0.70
C ARG A 417 98.89 3.51 -0.61
N GLY A 418 98.59 2.78 -1.68
CA GLY A 418 98.36 3.34 -3.02
C GLY A 418 99.63 3.79 -3.74
N GLU A 419 100.81 3.35 -3.28
CA GLU A 419 102.11 3.64 -3.89
C GLU A 419 102.34 2.81 -5.17
N ARG A 420 101.63 1.68 -5.32
CA ARG A 420 101.70 0.78 -6.49
C ARG A 420 100.33 0.17 -6.80
N GLU A 421 99.99 0.04 -8.08
CA GLU A 421 98.82 -0.73 -8.50
C GLU A 421 99.13 -2.23 -8.63
N ALA A 422 98.15 -3.06 -8.27
CA ALA A 422 98.24 -4.51 -8.38
C ALA A 422 97.90 -4.99 -9.80
N TRP A 423 98.61 -6.00 -10.29
CA TRP A 423 98.24 -6.70 -11.52
C TRP A 423 97.23 -7.81 -11.21
N GLU A 424 96.47 -8.32 -12.18
CA GLU A 424 95.41 -9.31 -11.94
C GLU A 424 95.91 -10.56 -11.18
N GLN A 425 97.09 -11.06 -11.56
CA GLN A 425 97.68 -12.24 -10.94
C GLN A 425 98.20 -11.94 -9.53
N GLU A 426 98.80 -10.77 -9.32
CA GLU A 426 99.23 -10.32 -7.99
C GLU A 426 98.03 -10.10 -7.06
N MET A 427 96.93 -9.54 -7.55
CA MET A 427 95.68 -9.37 -6.80
C MET A 427 95.14 -10.71 -6.29
N LYS A 428 95.10 -11.74 -7.15
CA LYS A 428 94.69 -13.10 -6.74
C LYS A 428 95.61 -13.63 -5.65
N ASP A 429 96.93 -13.53 -5.85
CA ASP A 429 97.92 -13.97 -4.86
C ASP A 429 97.77 -13.26 -3.50
N TYR A 430 97.49 -11.94 -3.48
CA TYR A 430 97.27 -11.19 -2.24
C TYR A 430 95.96 -11.57 -1.55
N ILE A 431 94.87 -11.71 -2.31
CA ILE A 431 93.56 -12.10 -1.77
C ILE A 431 93.63 -13.51 -1.21
N ASP A 432 94.25 -14.45 -1.93
CA ASP A 432 94.42 -15.83 -1.50
C ASP A 432 95.32 -15.93 -0.28
N GLY A 433 96.41 -15.14 -0.23
CA GLY A 433 97.27 -15.07 0.93
C GLY A 433 96.57 -14.48 2.17
N MET A 434 95.73 -13.45 2.01
CA MET A 434 94.89 -12.93 3.10
C MET A 434 93.84 -13.96 3.54
N ASN A 435 93.20 -14.66 2.61
CA ASN A 435 92.21 -15.71 2.91
C ASN A 435 92.85 -16.93 3.59
N GLU A 436 94.07 -17.33 3.21
CA GLU A 436 94.79 -18.45 3.85
C GLU A 436 95.06 -18.14 5.32
N ILE A 437 95.39 -16.88 5.64
CA ILE A 437 95.54 -16.43 7.03
C ILE A 437 94.19 -16.46 7.75
N LEU A 438 93.12 -15.90 7.16
CA LEU A 438 91.79 -15.87 7.80
C LEU A 438 91.17 -17.25 8.02
N ASN A 439 91.36 -18.20 7.11
CA ASN A 439 90.80 -19.55 7.25
C ASN A 439 91.51 -20.38 8.32
N ARG A 440 92.68 -19.93 8.80
CA ARG A 440 93.48 -20.60 9.84
C ARG A 440 93.36 -19.91 11.21
N ILE A 441 92.60 -18.83 11.28
CA ILE A 441 92.22 -18.13 12.52
C ILE A 441 90.84 -18.65 12.91
#